data_AF-A0A973F1S3-F1
#
_entry.id   AF-A0A973F1S3-F1
#
_cell.length_a   1.000
_cell.length_b   1.000
_cell.length_c   1.000
_cell.angle_alpha   90.00
_cell.angle_beta   90.00
_cell.angle_gamma   90.00
#
_symmetry.space_group_name_H-M   'P 1'
#
loop_
_entity.id
_entity.type
_entity.pdbx_description
1 polymer ?
#
loop_
_entity_poly.entity_id
_entity_poly.type
_entity_poly.pdbx_seq_one_letter_code
_entity_poly.pdbx_strand_id
1 'polypeptide(L)'
;MKRIQPKNKTAKRQKPRASVKSNKAQKKQRREKWEVHKFKKKASFNDYHHLTPKSRGGKTTFENMFRLNAYRHDSYHLLFGNKTLEEVIALLQRIKKIKDAHALFPTP
;
A
#
# COMPACT_ATOMS: atom_id res chain seq x y z
N MET A 1 -51.37 29.00 48.51
CA MET A 1 -51.32 28.02 47.40
C MET A 1 -50.57 28.63 46.22
N LYS A 2 -49.34 28.18 45.93
CA LYS A 2 -48.55 28.68 44.77
C LYS A 2 -48.34 27.52 43.78
N ARG A 3 -48.81 27.73 42.55
CA ARG A 3 -48.87 26.78 41.44
C ARG A 3 -47.48 26.67 40.80
N ILE A 4 -46.80 25.54 40.97
CA ILE A 4 -45.49 25.28 40.34
C ILE A 4 -45.75 24.76 38.92
N GLN A 5 -45.30 25.50 37.91
CA GLN A 5 -45.36 25.12 36.50
C GLN A 5 -44.15 24.24 36.13
N PRO A 6 -44.31 23.18 35.31
CA PRO A 6 -43.20 22.33 34.88
C PRO A 6 -42.38 22.99 33.76
N LYS A 7 -41.06 23.07 33.93
CA LYS A 7 -40.15 23.59 32.89
C LYS A 7 -39.73 22.49 31.91
N ASN A 8 -39.88 22.86 30.64
CA ASN A 8 -39.73 22.13 29.38
C ASN A 8 -38.51 21.20 29.23
N LYS A 9 -38.78 20.04 28.62
CA LYS A 9 -37.82 19.06 28.10
C LYS A 9 -37.01 19.67 26.96
N THR A 10 -35.69 19.67 27.08
CA THR A 10 -34.74 20.04 26.03
C THR A 10 -34.79 19.04 24.88
N ALA A 11 -35.14 19.52 23.69
CA ALA A 11 -35.13 18.75 22.45
C ALA A 11 -33.69 18.35 22.09
N LYS A 12 -33.43 17.03 22.02
CA LYS A 12 -32.17 16.48 21.49
C LYS A 12 -32.08 16.81 20.01
N ARG A 13 -31.24 17.81 19.68
CA ARG A 13 -30.85 18.17 18.33
C ARG A 13 -30.09 16.99 17.71
N GLN A 14 -30.74 16.22 16.84
CA GLN A 14 -30.09 15.18 16.05
C GLN A 14 -29.04 15.86 15.16
N LYS A 15 -27.76 15.50 15.35
CA LYS A 15 -26.68 15.95 14.47
C LYS A 15 -26.93 15.38 13.07
N PRO A 16 -26.79 16.18 12.00
CA PRO A 16 -26.90 15.65 10.64
C PRO A 16 -25.83 14.56 10.44
N ARG A 17 -26.26 13.40 9.95
CA ARG A 17 -25.37 12.30 9.57
C ARG A 17 -24.35 12.83 8.58
N ALA A 18 -23.06 12.67 8.90
CA ALA A 18 -21.98 13.02 8.01
C ALA A 18 -22.22 12.33 6.66
N SER A 19 -22.32 13.15 5.62
CA SER A 19 -22.48 12.72 4.24
C SER A 19 -21.39 11.72 3.89
N VAL A 20 -21.77 10.53 3.43
CA VAL A 20 -20.90 9.52 2.83
C VAL A 20 -20.37 10.09 1.51
N LYS A 21 -19.38 10.99 1.59
CA LYS A 21 -18.68 11.54 0.42
C LYS A 21 -17.73 10.48 -0.12
N SER A 22 -18.26 9.69 -1.06
CA SER A 22 -17.59 9.04 -2.19
C SER A 22 -16.05 8.86 -2.10
N ASN A 23 -15.62 7.72 -1.56
CA ASN A 23 -14.24 7.20 -1.67
C ASN A 23 -13.73 6.93 -3.12
N LYS A 24 -14.51 7.27 -4.15
CA LYS A 24 -14.12 7.09 -5.56
C LYS A 24 -13.13 8.17 -6.04
N ALA A 25 -13.18 9.40 -5.52
CA ALA A 25 -12.30 10.49 -5.97
C ALA A 25 -10.85 10.34 -5.43
N GLN A 26 -10.69 9.85 -4.19
CA GLN A 26 -9.35 9.65 -3.58
C GLN A 26 -8.56 8.50 -4.22
N LYS A 27 -9.22 7.54 -4.86
CA LYS A 27 -8.54 6.48 -5.63
C LYS A 27 -7.93 6.99 -6.94
N LYS A 28 -8.41 8.10 -7.50
CA LYS A 28 -7.97 8.61 -8.82
C LYS A 28 -6.61 9.34 -8.77
N GLN A 29 -6.17 9.80 -7.60
CA GLN A 29 -4.81 10.32 -7.38
C GLN A 29 -3.78 9.21 -7.10
N ARG A 30 -4.18 7.93 -7.07
CA ARG A 30 -3.24 6.81 -6.97
C ARG A 30 -2.54 6.67 -8.31
N ARG A 31 -1.41 7.36 -8.44
CA ARG A 31 -0.42 7.10 -9.48
C ARG A 31 -0.97 7.31 -10.91
N GLU A 32 -1.01 8.56 -11.35
CA GLU A 32 -0.70 8.92 -12.76
C GLU A 32 0.70 8.38 -13.21
N LYS A 33 1.43 7.76 -12.28
CA LYS A 33 2.79 7.25 -12.37
C LYS A 33 3.02 6.26 -13.52
N TRP A 34 2.04 5.48 -13.97
CA TRP A 34 2.29 4.52 -15.05
C TRP A 34 2.35 5.17 -16.44
N GLU A 35 1.34 5.94 -16.80
CA GLU A 35 1.33 6.65 -18.09
C GLU A 35 2.35 7.80 -18.12
N VAL A 36 2.50 8.53 -17.01
CA VAL A 36 3.40 9.69 -16.94
C VAL A 36 4.87 9.30 -16.88
N HIS A 37 5.22 8.18 -16.23
CA HIS A 37 6.64 7.82 -16.12
C HIS A 37 7.20 7.14 -17.36
N LYS A 38 6.43 6.61 -18.33
CA LYS A 38 6.97 5.96 -19.55
C LYS A 38 8.27 5.15 -19.33
N PHE A 39 8.39 4.44 -18.20
CA PHE A 39 9.67 3.80 -17.79
C PHE A 39 10.92 4.71 -17.89
N LYS A 40 10.82 5.98 -17.48
CA LYS A 40 11.99 6.86 -17.29
C LYS A 40 12.96 6.10 -16.39
N LYS A 41 14.21 5.94 -16.85
CA LYS A 41 15.26 5.13 -16.21
C LYS A 41 15.47 5.48 -14.72
N LYS A 42 15.03 6.67 -14.26
CA LYS A 42 15.08 7.13 -12.87
C LYS A 42 13.89 8.04 -12.56
N ALA A 43 13.38 7.98 -11.33
CA ALA A 43 12.59 9.07 -10.74
C ALA A 43 13.54 10.07 -10.06
N SER A 44 13.15 11.33 -9.93
CA SER A 44 13.97 12.37 -9.26
C SER A 44 13.89 12.33 -7.73
N PHE A 45 13.07 11.45 -7.15
CA PHE A 45 12.85 11.37 -5.71
C PHE A 45 12.96 9.94 -5.16
N ASN A 46 13.23 9.87 -3.86
CA ASN A 46 13.29 8.63 -3.09
C ASN A 46 12.02 8.46 -2.26
N ASP A 47 11.62 7.22 -2.05
CA ASP A 47 10.48 6.78 -1.28
C ASP A 47 10.88 5.59 -0.39
N TYR A 48 10.08 5.24 0.61
CA TYR A 48 10.36 4.13 1.50
C TYR A 48 9.43 2.94 1.24
N HIS A 49 10.03 1.81 0.87
CA HIS A 49 9.35 0.54 0.72
C HIS A 49 9.22 -0.17 2.07
N HIS A 50 8.12 -0.87 2.32
CA HIS A 50 7.99 -1.73 3.51
C HIS A 50 8.41 -3.16 3.17
N LEU A 51 9.42 -3.70 3.85
CA LEU A 51 9.88 -5.08 3.67
C LEU A 51 8.80 -6.11 4.04
N THR A 52 8.11 -5.86 5.14
CA THR A 52 6.84 -6.50 5.49
C THR A 52 5.70 -5.53 5.19
N PRO A 53 4.76 -5.86 4.29
CA PRO A 53 3.66 -4.97 3.94
C PRO A 53 2.77 -4.60 5.13
N LYS A 54 2.27 -3.35 5.15
CA LYS A 54 1.32 -2.89 6.18
C LYS A 54 0.05 -3.74 6.26
N SER A 55 -0.43 -4.26 5.13
CA SER A 55 -1.59 -5.15 5.07
C SER A 55 -1.38 -6.49 5.80
N ARG A 56 -0.12 -6.83 6.10
CA ARG A 56 0.29 -8.02 6.85
C ARG A 56 0.87 -7.66 8.23
N GLY A 57 0.55 -6.47 8.75
CA GLY A 57 0.99 -6.04 10.08
C GLY A 57 2.40 -5.46 10.14
N GLY A 58 3.06 -5.22 9.00
CA GLY A 58 4.37 -4.59 8.96
C GLY A 58 4.36 -3.19 9.59
N LYS A 59 5.28 -2.96 10.53
CA LYS A 59 5.39 -1.67 11.25
C LYS A 59 6.12 -0.63 10.39
N THR A 60 5.85 0.65 10.64
CA THR A 60 6.58 1.76 10.01
C THR A 60 7.82 2.08 10.86
N THR A 61 8.78 1.16 10.88
CA THR A 61 10.07 1.32 11.59
C THR A 61 11.21 1.32 10.59
N PHE A 62 12.37 1.86 11.00
CA PHE A 62 13.54 1.95 10.13
C PHE A 62 14.00 0.57 9.64
N GLU A 63 13.92 -0.47 10.49
CA GLU A 63 14.34 -1.84 10.14
C GLU A 63 13.42 -2.50 9.11
N ASN A 64 12.12 -2.15 9.13
CA ASN A 64 11.14 -2.68 8.17
C ASN A 64 11.01 -1.79 6.91
N MET A 65 11.78 -0.70 6.81
CA MET A 65 11.69 0.26 5.72
C MET A 65 12.97 0.30 4.90
N PHE A 66 12.83 0.18 3.59
CA PHE A 66 13.93 0.22 2.65
C PHE A 66 13.81 1.44 1.74
N ARG A 67 14.78 2.36 1.83
CA ARG A 67 14.78 3.59 1.04
C ARG A 67 15.19 3.27 -0.40
N LEU A 68 14.27 3.54 -1.33
CA LEU A 68 14.45 3.28 -2.75
C LEU A 68 14.15 4.52 -3.57
N ASN A 69 14.77 4.62 -4.75
CA ASN A 69 14.27 5.54 -5.76
C ASN A 69 12.82 5.17 -6.12
N ALA A 70 11.96 6.17 -6.31
CA ALA A 70 10.54 5.91 -6.53
C ALA A 70 10.24 5.03 -7.76
N TYR A 71 11.10 5.08 -8.79
CA TYR A 71 11.04 4.14 -9.91
C TYR A 71 11.28 2.70 -9.44
N ARG A 72 12.36 2.45 -8.69
CA ARG A 72 12.69 1.13 -8.14
C ARG A 72 11.60 0.63 -7.19
N HIS A 73 11.03 1.52 -6.38
CA HIS A 73 9.91 1.21 -5.49
C HIS A 73 8.70 0.67 -6.27
N ASP A 74 8.34 1.32 -7.38
CA ASP A 74 7.23 0.87 -8.21
C ASP A 74 7.57 -0.40 -9.00
N SER A 75 8.80 -0.53 -9.51
CA SER A 75 9.29 -1.76 -10.15
C SER A 75 9.26 -2.94 -9.20
N TYR A 76 9.61 -2.73 -7.92
CA TYR A 76 9.52 -3.77 -6.90
C TYR A 76 8.09 -4.26 -6.75
N HIS A 77 7.12 -3.34 -6.62
CA HIS A 77 5.71 -3.70 -6.55
C HIS A 77 5.18 -4.36 -7.84
N LEU A 78 5.70 -3.98 -9.00
CA LEU A 78 5.33 -4.63 -10.27
C LEU A 78 5.83 -6.08 -10.32
N LEU A 79 7.09 -6.32 -9.98
CA LEU A 79 7.72 -7.64 -10.06
C LEU A 79 7.26 -8.59 -8.96
N PHE A 80 7.13 -8.08 -7.73
CA PHE A 80 6.93 -8.92 -6.53
C PHE A 80 5.60 -8.66 -5.82
N GLY A 81 4.84 -7.64 -6.20
CA GLY A 81 3.54 -7.33 -5.61
C GLY A 81 3.65 -6.91 -4.14
N ASN A 82 2.98 -7.68 -3.28
CA ASN A 82 2.94 -7.51 -1.82
C ASN A 82 3.67 -8.67 -1.11
N LYS A 83 4.70 -9.24 -1.73
CA LYS A 83 5.53 -10.25 -1.08
C LYS A 83 6.41 -9.62 -0.01
N THR A 84 6.71 -10.37 1.05
CA THR A 84 7.76 -9.99 2.01
C THR A 84 9.15 -10.20 1.41
N LEU A 85 10.19 -9.65 2.05
CA LEU A 85 11.56 -9.86 1.61
C LEU A 85 11.94 -11.36 1.54
N GLU A 86 11.54 -12.14 2.55
CA GLU A 86 11.80 -13.58 2.63
C GLU A 86 11.10 -14.34 1.51
N GLU A 87 9.84 -13.98 1.20
CA GLU A 87 9.09 -14.57 0.09
C GLU A 87 9.73 -14.24 -1.27
N VAL A 88 10.30 -13.05 -1.44
CA VAL A 88 11.06 -12.67 -2.63
C VAL A 88 12.34 -13.48 -2.74
N ILE A 89 13.10 -13.63 -1.64
CA ILE A 89 14.32 -14.44 -1.61
C ILE A 89 14.00 -15.90 -2.00
N ALA A 90 12.97 -16.49 -1.40
CA ALA A 90 12.56 -17.87 -1.70
C ALA A 90 12.16 -18.05 -3.17
N LEU A 91 11.44 -17.07 -3.74
CA LEU A 91 11.07 -17.06 -5.16
C LEU A 91 12.31 -17.03 -6.07
N LEU A 92 13.26 -16.13 -5.80
CA LEU A 92 14.48 -16.01 -6.59
C LEU A 92 15.35 -17.26 -6.50
N GLN A 93 15.48 -17.85 -5.31
CA GLN A 93 16.18 -19.12 -5.12
C GLN A 93 15.52 -20.26 -5.91
N ARG A 94 14.19 -20.33 -5.94
CA ARG A 94 13.47 -21.32 -6.75
C ARG A 94 13.74 -21.15 -8.24
N ILE A 95 13.71 -19.92 -8.74
CA ILE A 95 14.01 -19.62 -10.15
C ILE A 95 15.46 -20.03 -10.48
N LYS A 96 16.41 -19.73 -9.59
CA LYS A 96 17.81 -20.15 -9.76
C LYS A 96 17.93 -21.67 -9.91
N LYS A 97 17.29 -22.45 -9.02
CA LYS A 97 17.32 -23.92 -9.07
C LYS A 97 16.77 -24.48 -10.39
N ILE A 98 15.67 -23.90 -10.90
CA ILE A 98 15.11 -24.28 -12.20
C ILE A 98 16.11 -23.99 -13.32
N LYS A 99 16.76 -22.82 -13.29
CA LYS A 99 17.75 -22.44 -14.30
C LYS A 99 18.98 -23.35 -14.28
N ASP A 100 19.46 -23.71 -13.09
CA ASP A 100 20.57 -24.64 -12.91
C ASP A 100 20.20 -26.03 -13.46
N ALA A 101 18.98 -26.52 -13.18
CA ALA A 101 18.50 -27.80 -13.71
C ALA A 101 18.41 -27.81 -15.25
N HIS A 102 17.94 -26.74 -15.87
CA HIS A 102 17.94 -26.59 -17.33
C HIS A 102 19.34 -26.63 -17.94
N ALA A 103 20.36 -26.16 -17.22
CA ALA A 103 21.74 -26.21 -17.69
C ALA A 103 22.33 -27.63 -17.60
N LEU A 104 21.90 -28.43 -16.62
CA LEU A 104 22.32 -29.82 -16.44
C LEU A 104 21.62 -30.80 -17.39
N PHE A 105 20.37 -30.52 -17.74
CA PHE A 105 19.57 -31.32 -18.66
C PHE A 105 19.14 -30.46 -19.85
N PRO A 106 20.06 -30.16 -20.78
CA PRO A 106 19.70 -29.43 -21.99
C PRO A 106 18.68 -30.25 -22.76
N THR A 107 17.48 -29.70 -22.96
CA THR A 107 16.49 -30.29 -23.86
C THR A 107 17.02 -30.16 -25.29
N PRO A 108 16.96 -31.23 -26.10
CA PRO A 108 17.41 -31.22 -27.48
C PRO A 108 16.66 -30.20 -28.35
#